data_AF-A0A954LIV3-F1
#
_entry.id   AF-A0A954LIV3-F1
#
_cell.length_a   1.000
_cell.length_b   1.000
_cell.length_c   1.000
_cell.angle_alpha   90.00
_cell.angle_beta   90.00
_cell.angle_gamma   90.00
#
_symmetry.space_group_name_H-M   'P 1'
#
loop_
_entity.id
_entity.type
_entity.pdbx_description
1 polymer ?
#
loop_
_entity_poly.entity_id
_entity_poly.type
_entity_poly.pdbx_seq_one_letter_code
_entity_poly.pdbx_strand_id
1 'polypeptide(L)'
;MNVRGNWWLVISLALVLVLASRSPACEFCTAPSVTLSEQRDQAAAVLYVKWLAVRPSEVEFKPGLSVRIQPARTEYEIVEVLVDRLGRFKNTTHIFIPGSHSSSPKTTFLLLASANESGLTWQTALPVTSESVRYVSELPESTLPTSARLKYFLNHLESEDVMIANDAYGEFALASFSEIRKMRQSLPRKKIRQWVTDETTAVNRLGLYGMLLGLCGEEDDARLMAKHIQKPTTPDEIRLGIDGIMAGYLLLKGEEGLPLIEEAMLKKGSQPNYSEVFAAMKAIEFS
;
A
#
# COMPACT_ATOMS: atom_id res chain seq x y z
N MET A 1 -9.75 66.37 -48.83
CA MET A 1 -8.51 65.86 -48.21
C MET A 1 -8.85 64.59 -47.43
N ASN A 2 -8.13 63.49 -47.74
CA ASN A 2 -8.00 62.19 -47.06
C ASN A 2 -9.30 61.38 -46.79
N VAL A 3 -9.61 60.32 -47.53
CA VAL A 3 -9.00 58.96 -47.60
C VAL A 3 -9.25 58.11 -46.35
N ARG A 4 -10.19 57.16 -46.51
CA ARG A 4 -10.25 55.74 -46.08
C ARG A 4 -9.26 55.25 -45.01
N GLY A 5 -9.75 54.42 -44.08
CA GLY A 5 -8.93 53.34 -43.50
C GLY A 5 -9.30 52.85 -42.10
N ASN A 6 -10.36 52.07 -42.00
CA ASN A 6 -10.48 50.81 -41.24
C ASN A 6 -9.26 50.37 -40.38
N TRP A 7 -9.47 50.14 -39.08
CA TRP A 7 -9.17 48.90 -38.30
C TRP A 7 -8.82 49.16 -36.81
N TRP A 8 -9.24 48.19 -35.97
CA TRP A 8 -8.89 47.94 -34.55
C TRP A 8 -9.55 48.90 -33.53
N LEU A 9 -10.39 48.45 -32.59
CA LEU A 9 -10.07 47.50 -31.54
C LEU A 9 -11.31 46.70 -31.10
N VAL A 10 -11.22 45.39 -31.28
CA VAL A 10 -12.04 44.39 -30.61
C VAL A 10 -11.57 44.31 -29.16
N ILE A 11 -12.38 44.81 -28.21
CA ILE A 11 -12.17 44.52 -26.79
C ILE A 11 -13.02 43.28 -26.47
N SER A 12 -12.47 42.11 -26.79
CA SER A 12 -12.98 40.85 -26.24
C SER A 12 -12.42 40.71 -24.83
N LEU A 13 -13.28 40.97 -23.85
CA LEU A 13 -13.02 40.71 -22.43
C LEU A 13 -13.02 39.17 -22.24
N ALA A 14 -11.88 38.53 -22.46
CA ALA A 14 -11.69 37.12 -22.14
C ALA A 14 -11.61 36.97 -20.62
N LEU A 15 -12.77 36.75 -20.02
CA LEU A 15 -12.91 36.28 -18.64
C LEU A 15 -12.31 34.87 -18.59
N VAL A 16 -11.02 34.76 -18.26
CA VAL A 16 -10.38 33.47 -17.99
C VAL A 16 -10.96 32.95 -16.69
N LEU A 17 -12.04 32.17 -16.78
CA LEU A 17 -12.46 31.25 -15.75
C LEU A 17 -11.32 30.24 -15.57
N VAL A 18 -10.51 30.44 -14.53
CA VAL A 18 -9.69 29.38 -13.97
C VAL A 18 -10.65 28.35 -13.38
N LEU A 19 -11.09 27.43 -14.23
CA LEU A 19 -11.55 26.13 -13.78
C LEU A 19 -10.34 25.49 -13.10
N ALA A 20 -10.29 25.60 -11.77
CA ALA A 20 -9.51 24.68 -10.96
C ALA A 20 -10.07 23.28 -11.26
N SER A 21 -9.48 22.62 -12.25
CA SER A 21 -9.59 21.19 -12.41
C SER A 21 -9.15 20.58 -11.09
N ARG A 22 -10.13 20.14 -10.29
CA ARG A 22 -9.88 19.12 -9.28
C ARG A 22 -9.43 17.90 -10.05
N SER A 23 -8.13 17.78 -10.26
CA SER A 23 -7.54 16.48 -10.58
C SER A 23 -8.07 15.52 -9.51
N PRO A 24 -8.66 14.37 -9.88
CA PRO A 24 -8.71 13.26 -8.94
C PRO A 24 -7.28 13.07 -8.43
N ALA A 25 -7.07 13.32 -7.14
CA ALA A 25 -5.80 13.01 -6.51
C ALA A 25 -5.50 11.56 -6.87
N CYS A 26 -4.32 11.34 -7.45
CA CYS A 26 -3.85 10.02 -7.83
C CYS A 26 -4.07 9.09 -6.63
N GLU A 27 -4.95 8.09 -6.75
CA GLU A 27 -5.20 7.08 -5.70
C GLU A 27 -3.92 6.31 -5.35
N PHE A 28 -2.88 6.43 -6.17
CA PHE A 28 -1.54 5.88 -5.98
C PHE A 28 -0.54 6.83 -5.29
N CYS A 29 -0.88 8.10 -5.06
CA CYS A 29 -0.04 9.02 -4.28
C CYS A 29 -0.40 8.93 -2.80
N THR A 30 -0.26 7.74 -2.22
CA THR A 30 -0.32 7.53 -0.78
C THR A 30 1.08 7.80 -0.21
N ALA A 31 1.20 8.83 0.63
CA ALA A 31 2.24 8.85 1.66
C ALA A 31 2.24 7.48 2.37
N PRO A 32 3.39 6.96 2.87
CA PRO A 32 3.45 5.62 3.46
C PRO A 32 2.30 5.46 4.45
N SER A 33 1.34 4.61 4.09
CA SER A 33 0.17 4.36 4.91
C SER A 33 0.64 3.61 6.14
N VAL A 34 0.24 4.09 7.32
CA VAL A 34 0.39 3.37 8.60
C VAL A 34 -0.08 1.93 8.40
N THR A 35 0.70 0.93 8.84
CA THR A 35 0.34 -0.48 8.59
C THR A 35 -0.92 -0.88 9.36
N LEU A 36 -1.59 -1.96 9.00
CA LEU A 36 -2.76 -2.43 9.74
C LEU A 36 -2.41 -2.78 11.19
N SER A 37 -1.19 -3.27 11.45
CA SER A 37 -0.69 -3.50 12.81
C SER A 37 -0.67 -2.21 13.62
N GLU A 38 -0.07 -1.16 13.06
CA GLU A 38 0.03 0.15 13.71
C GLU A 38 -1.36 0.79 13.88
N GLN A 39 -2.22 0.71 12.86
CA GLN A 39 -3.59 1.23 12.93
C GLN A 39 -4.41 0.53 14.02
N ARG A 40 -4.35 -0.81 14.10
CA ARG A 40 -5.03 -1.60 15.14
C ARG A 40 -4.51 -1.27 16.52
N ASP A 41 -3.19 -1.14 16.67
CA ASP A 41 -2.57 -0.88 17.96
C ASP A 41 -2.80 0.57 18.46
N GLN A 42 -2.99 1.52 17.54
CA GLN A 42 -3.36 2.90 17.88
C GLN A 42 -4.87 3.09 18.05
N ALA A 43 -5.69 2.17 17.51
CA ALA A 43 -7.13 2.27 17.58
C ALA A 43 -7.66 2.11 19.01
N ALA A 44 -8.61 2.97 19.38
CA ALA A 44 -9.42 2.83 20.58
C ALA A 44 -10.44 1.70 20.44
N ALA A 45 -10.95 1.47 19.22
CA ALA A 45 -11.81 0.33 18.90
C ALA A 45 -11.59 -0.17 17.47
N VAL A 46 -11.69 -1.49 17.30
CA VAL A 46 -11.69 -2.16 16.00
C VAL A 46 -12.84 -3.14 15.99
N LEU A 47 -13.82 -2.93 15.10
CA LEU A 47 -15.04 -3.70 15.02
C LEU A 47 -15.11 -4.41 13.68
N TYR A 48 -15.35 -5.72 13.70
CA TYR A 48 -15.80 -6.46 12.53
C TYR A 48 -17.32 -6.38 12.44
N VAL A 49 -17.80 -5.81 11.35
CA VAL A 49 -19.21 -5.47 11.21
C VAL A 49 -19.78 -5.90 9.88
N LYS A 50 -21.11 -5.99 9.85
CA LYS A 50 -21.89 -6.25 8.66
C LYS A 50 -22.78 -5.05 8.37
N TRP A 51 -22.75 -4.58 7.13
CA TRP A 51 -23.55 -3.43 6.72
C TRP A 51 -25.04 -3.78 6.67
N LEU A 52 -25.88 -2.88 7.20
CA LEU A 52 -27.34 -3.05 7.24
C LEU A 52 -28.07 -2.03 6.36
N ALA A 53 -27.89 -0.73 6.62
CA ALA A 53 -28.63 0.33 5.92
C ALA A 53 -27.97 1.70 6.08
N VAL A 54 -28.23 2.60 5.14
CA VAL A 54 -28.08 4.05 5.36
C VAL A 54 -29.38 4.61 5.92
N ARG A 55 -29.30 5.32 7.03
CA ARG A 55 -30.39 6.12 7.59
C ARG A 55 -30.23 7.57 7.09
N PRO A 56 -31.19 8.10 6.33
CA PRO A 56 -31.10 9.46 5.78
C PRO A 56 -31.17 10.50 6.90
N SER A 57 -30.78 11.73 6.58
CA SER A 57 -30.93 12.85 7.50
C SER A 57 -32.41 13.09 7.79
N GLU A 58 -32.76 13.27 9.06
CA GLU A 58 -34.11 13.59 9.50
C GLU A 58 -34.13 14.98 10.15
N VAL A 59 -35.10 15.81 9.76
CA VAL A 59 -35.32 17.13 10.35
C VAL A 59 -36.61 17.07 11.17
N GLU A 60 -36.47 17.16 12.48
CA GLU A 60 -37.60 17.23 13.39
C GLU A 60 -37.86 18.71 13.74
N PHE A 61 -38.99 19.23 13.27
CA PHE A 61 -39.45 20.58 13.58
C PHE A 61 -40.41 20.55 14.78
N LYS A 62 -40.05 21.21 15.87
CA LYS A 62 -40.98 21.47 16.99
C LYS A 62 -41.34 22.96 17.00
N PRO A 63 -42.57 23.32 16.55
CA PRO A 63 -43.00 24.72 16.50
C PRO A 63 -42.81 25.40 17.87
N GLY A 64 -42.10 26.53 17.89
CA GLY A 64 -41.88 27.33 19.09
C GLY A 64 -40.77 26.86 20.05
N LEU A 65 -40.05 25.78 19.74
CA LEU A 65 -39.02 25.23 20.65
C LEU A 65 -37.64 25.10 20.01
N SER A 66 -37.52 24.37 18.89
CA SER A 66 -36.23 24.11 18.23
C SER A 66 -36.39 23.33 16.92
N VAL A 67 -35.41 23.46 16.03
CA VAL A 67 -35.18 22.53 14.90
C VAL A 67 -34.10 21.53 15.32
N ARG A 68 -34.38 20.23 15.26
CA ARG A 68 -33.37 19.18 15.50
C ARG A 68 -33.06 18.47 14.19
N ILE A 69 -31.80 18.57 13.75
CA ILE A 69 -31.32 17.86 12.57
C ILE A 69 -30.56 16.62 13.05
N GLN A 70 -31.03 15.45 12.67
CA GLN A 70 -30.27 14.22 12.77
C GLN A 70 -29.54 14.03 11.44
N PRO A 71 -28.20 14.10 11.40
CA PRO A 71 -27.46 13.88 10.16
C PRO A 71 -27.59 12.42 9.72
N ALA A 72 -27.42 12.19 8.41
CA ALA A 72 -27.37 10.85 7.85
C ALA A 72 -26.30 10.00 8.53
N ARG A 73 -26.60 8.72 8.71
CA ARG A 73 -25.75 7.76 9.41
C ARG A 73 -25.88 6.39 8.77
N THR A 74 -24.82 5.62 8.83
CA THR A 74 -24.79 4.24 8.36
C THR A 74 -24.89 3.29 9.54
N GLU A 75 -25.81 2.34 9.43
CA GLU A 75 -26.06 1.33 10.45
C GLU A 75 -25.33 0.04 10.11
N TYR A 76 -24.66 -0.52 11.13
CA TYR A 76 -23.97 -1.79 11.05
C TYR A 76 -24.36 -2.70 12.21
N GLU A 77 -24.41 -4.00 11.92
CA GLU A 77 -24.45 -5.08 12.91
C GLU A 77 -23.02 -5.41 13.32
N ILE A 78 -22.73 -5.38 14.63
CA ILE A 78 -21.42 -5.80 15.16
C ILE A 78 -21.40 -7.32 15.19
N VAL A 79 -20.48 -7.91 14.41
CA VAL A 79 -20.29 -9.36 14.36
C VAL A 79 -19.25 -9.77 15.41
N GLU A 80 -18.15 -9.02 15.50
CA GLU A 80 -17.09 -9.27 16.48
C GLU A 80 -16.40 -7.97 16.89
N VAL A 81 -15.98 -7.90 18.16
CA VAL A 81 -15.20 -6.79 18.70
C VAL A 81 -13.75 -7.24 18.82
N LEU A 82 -12.88 -6.77 17.93
CA LEU A 82 -11.46 -7.15 17.91
C LEU A 82 -10.65 -6.33 18.92
N VAL A 83 -10.97 -5.04 19.06
CA VAL A 83 -10.33 -4.12 20.03
C VAL A 83 -11.41 -3.25 20.66
N ASP A 84 -11.39 -3.12 21.99
CA ASP A 84 -12.24 -2.18 22.75
C ASP A 84 -11.49 -1.67 23.99
N ARG A 85 -10.65 -0.65 23.79
CA ARG A 85 -9.83 -0.06 24.88
C ARG A 85 -10.66 0.76 25.87
N LEU A 86 -11.88 1.14 25.49
CA LEU A 86 -12.76 1.98 26.30
C LEU A 86 -13.86 1.17 27.01
N GLY A 87 -13.98 -0.13 26.73
CA GLY A 87 -15.02 -1.01 27.28
C GLY A 87 -16.45 -0.64 26.84
N ARG A 88 -16.60 0.00 25.68
CA ARG A 88 -17.89 0.58 25.21
C ARG A 88 -18.73 -0.38 24.36
N PHE A 89 -18.16 -1.49 23.88
CA PHE A 89 -18.78 -2.31 22.84
C PHE A 89 -19.13 -3.74 23.28
N LYS A 90 -18.77 -4.14 24.51
CA LYS A 90 -18.96 -5.51 25.01
C LYS A 90 -20.36 -6.10 24.85
N ASN A 91 -21.42 -5.28 24.98
CA ASN A 91 -22.82 -5.72 24.86
C ASN A 91 -23.57 -5.00 23.73
N THR A 92 -22.84 -4.35 22.82
CA THR A 92 -23.41 -3.55 21.74
C THR A 92 -23.53 -4.43 20.50
N THR A 93 -24.75 -4.56 19.96
CA THR A 93 -25.01 -5.38 18.76
C THR A 93 -25.11 -4.55 17.49
N HIS A 94 -25.43 -3.26 17.60
CA HIS A 94 -25.61 -2.36 16.47
C HIS A 94 -24.87 -1.05 16.73
N ILE A 95 -24.33 -0.46 15.67
CA ILE A 95 -23.67 0.83 15.72
C ILE A 95 -24.09 1.72 14.57
N PHE A 96 -24.17 3.02 14.84
CA PHE A 96 -24.43 4.05 13.84
C PHE A 96 -23.19 4.91 13.66
N ILE A 97 -22.67 4.94 12.44
CA ILE A 97 -21.51 5.76 12.06
C ILE A 97 -22.02 6.98 11.29
N PRO A 98 -21.60 8.22 11.65
CA PRO A 98 -21.98 9.42 10.89
C PRO A 98 -21.60 9.31 9.41
N GLY A 99 -22.46 9.82 8.54
CA GLY A 99 -22.28 9.80 7.10
C GLY A 99 -22.99 8.64 6.39
N SER A 100 -23.12 8.78 5.08
CA SER A 100 -23.75 7.79 4.20
C SER A 100 -22.68 6.97 3.51
N HIS A 101 -22.54 5.71 3.90
CA HIS A 101 -21.74 4.72 3.22
C HIS A 101 -22.69 3.67 2.65
N SER A 102 -22.86 3.67 1.33
CA SER A 102 -23.76 2.75 0.63
C SER A 102 -23.04 1.46 0.27
N SER A 103 -23.63 0.31 0.62
CA SER A 103 -23.14 -1.00 0.23
C SER A 103 -24.29 -1.97 0.02
N SER A 104 -24.01 -3.21 -0.39
CA SER A 104 -25.01 -4.27 -0.45
C SER A 104 -25.24 -4.89 0.94
N PRO A 105 -26.49 -5.31 1.24
CA PRO A 105 -26.77 -6.05 2.46
C PRO A 105 -25.84 -7.26 2.61
N LYS A 106 -25.33 -7.48 3.83
CA LYS A 106 -24.39 -8.56 4.19
C LYS A 106 -22.92 -8.33 3.79
N THR A 107 -22.56 -7.24 3.12
CA THR A 107 -21.15 -6.90 2.94
C THR A 107 -20.52 -6.56 4.29
N THR A 108 -19.31 -7.05 4.50
CA THR A 108 -18.60 -6.94 5.78
C THR A 108 -17.44 -5.98 5.73
N PHE A 109 -17.21 -5.32 6.86
CA PHE A 109 -16.24 -4.24 7.00
C PHE A 109 -15.47 -4.35 8.31
N LEU A 110 -14.26 -3.81 8.34
CA LEU A 110 -13.57 -3.39 9.55
C LEU A 110 -13.80 -1.90 9.77
N LEU A 111 -14.24 -1.55 10.98
CA LEU A 111 -14.34 -0.17 11.45
C LEU A 111 -13.26 0.08 12.47
N LEU A 112 -12.37 1.02 12.19
CA LEU A 112 -11.31 1.47 13.11
C LEU A 112 -11.67 2.85 13.65
N ALA A 113 -11.57 3.02 14.96
CA ALA A 113 -11.80 4.29 15.63
C ALA A 113 -10.59 4.74 16.45
N SER A 114 -10.23 6.01 16.34
CA SER A 114 -9.38 6.69 17.31
C SER A 114 -10.24 7.42 18.34
N ALA A 115 -9.70 7.64 19.54
CA ALA A 115 -10.34 8.44 20.57
C ALA A 115 -9.71 9.83 20.63
N ASN A 116 -10.54 10.85 20.78
CA ASN A 116 -10.15 12.23 21.09
C ASN A 116 -11.11 12.85 22.12
N GLU A 117 -10.91 14.13 22.45
CA GLU A 117 -11.72 14.85 23.44
C GLU A 117 -13.21 14.87 23.09
N SER A 118 -13.55 14.85 21.80
CA SER A 118 -14.93 14.87 21.29
C SER A 118 -15.57 13.48 21.19
N GLY A 119 -14.83 12.41 21.52
CA GLY A 119 -15.31 11.03 21.47
C GLY A 119 -14.54 10.16 20.49
N LEU A 120 -15.25 9.26 19.80
CA LEU A 120 -14.66 8.36 18.81
C LEU A 120 -14.73 8.98 17.41
N THR A 121 -13.61 8.96 16.70
CA THR A 121 -13.54 9.32 15.28
C THR A 121 -13.28 8.06 14.47
N TRP A 122 -14.22 7.73 13.59
CA TRP A 122 -14.18 6.54 12.76
C TRP A 122 -13.43 6.83 11.45
N GLN A 123 -12.57 5.91 11.07
CA GLN A 123 -11.96 5.89 9.74
C GLN A 123 -12.97 5.40 8.69
N THR A 124 -12.62 5.54 7.42
CA THR A 124 -13.38 4.94 6.32
C THR A 124 -13.51 3.43 6.55
N ALA A 125 -14.72 2.90 6.39
CA ALA A 125 -14.99 1.47 6.55
C ALA A 125 -14.17 0.67 5.53
N LEU A 126 -13.33 -0.24 6.01
CA LEU A 126 -12.47 -1.06 5.16
C LEU A 126 -13.22 -2.33 4.76
N PRO A 127 -13.50 -2.59 3.47
CA PRO A 127 -14.14 -3.84 3.05
C PRO A 127 -13.21 -5.02 3.35
N VAL A 128 -13.75 -6.08 3.94
CA VAL A 128 -12.97 -7.23 4.40
C VAL A 128 -13.64 -8.56 4.08
N THR A 129 -12.82 -9.59 3.88
CA THR A 129 -13.25 -10.98 3.87
C THR A 129 -13.13 -11.57 5.29
N SER A 130 -13.67 -12.77 5.51
CA SER A 130 -13.43 -13.48 6.78
C SER A 130 -11.95 -13.80 7.00
N GLU A 131 -11.19 -13.98 5.93
CA GLU A 131 -9.75 -14.22 6.00
C GLU A 131 -8.99 -12.96 6.42
N SER A 132 -9.34 -11.78 5.86
CA SER A 132 -8.72 -10.52 6.29
C SER A 132 -9.05 -10.17 7.74
N VAL A 133 -10.25 -10.50 8.24
CA VAL A 133 -10.59 -10.31 9.66
C VAL A 133 -9.71 -11.18 10.55
N ARG A 134 -9.56 -12.47 10.20
CA ARG A 134 -8.69 -13.39 10.92
C ARG A 134 -7.25 -12.89 10.92
N TYR A 135 -6.74 -12.44 9.77
CA TYR A 135 -5.42 -11.82 9.67
C TYR A 135 -5.27 -10.65 10.67
N VAL A 136 -6.19 -9.69 10.67
CA VAL A 136 -6.13 -8.52 11.59
C VAL A 136 -6.20 -8.94 13.07
N SER A 137 -6.99 -9.96 13.39
CA SER A 137 -7.08 -10.52 14.74
C SER A 137 -5.78 -11.19 15.21
N GLU A 138 -5.01 -11.77 14.27
CA GLU A 138 -3.77 -12.50 14.52
C GLU A 138 -2.50 -11.64 14.34
N LEU A 139 -2.64 -10.37 13.94
CA LEU A 139 -1.51 -9.47 13.71
C LEU A 139 -0.61 -9.40 14.96
N PRO A 140 0.73 -9.48 14.81
CA PRO A 140 1.65 -9.32 15.93
C PRO A 140 1.52 -7.90 16.52
N GLU A 141 1.70 -7.76 17.83
CA GLU A 141 1.77 -6.42 18.43
C GLU A 141 2.94 -5.61 17.83
N SER A 142 2.70 -4.33 17.58
CA SER A 142 3.67 -3.38 17.05
C SER A 142 4.88 -3.19 17.97
N THR A 143 4.72 -3.48 19.26
CA THR A 143 5.76 -3.44 20.30
C THR A 143 6.80 -4.56 20.16
N LEU A 144 6.48 -5.65 19.44
CA LEU A 144 7.43 -6.73 19.19
C LEU A 144 8.56 -6.27 18.25
N PRO A 145 9.78 -6.83 18.39
CA PRO A 145 10.88 -6.53 17.48
C PRO A 145 10.49 -6.75 16.02
N THR A 146 10.85 -5.81 15.13
CA THR A 146 10.48 -5.84 13.70
C THR A 146 10.80 -7.18 13.06
N SER A 147 12.02 -7.70 13.20
CA SER A 147 12.42 -9.01 12.69
C SER A 147 11.59 -10.19 13.22
N ALA A 148 10.98 -10.10 14.40
CA ALA A 148 10.05 -11.10 14.90
C ALA A 148 8.68 -10.98 14.20
N ARG A 149 8.16 -9.76 14.05
CA ARG A 149 6.90 -9.50 13.34
C ARG A 149 6.97 -9.92 11.87
N LEU A 150 8.08 -9.62 11.20
CA LEU A 150 8.27 -9.97 9.79
C LEU A 150 8.16 -11.48 9.50
N LYS A 151 8.41 -12.36 10.49
CA LYS A 151 8.18 -13.80 10.32
C LYS A 151 6.71 -14.15 10.11
N TYR A 152 5.81 -13.39 10.73
CA TYR A 152 4.38 -13.50 10.49
C TYR A 152 4.07 -13.04 9.06
N PHE A 153 4.46 -11.81 8.69
CA PHE A 153 4.18 -11.22 7.38
C PHE A 153 4.77 -12.00 6.19
N LEU A 154 5.89 -12.69 6.39
CA LEU A 154 6.52 -13.54 5.37
C LEU A 154 5.57 -14.62 4.82
N ASN A 155 4.64 -15.10 5.64
CA ASN A 155 3.65 -16.09 5.22
C ASN A 155 2.52 -15.49 4.37
N HIS A 156 2.37 -14.17 4.40
CA HIS A 156 1.26 -13.42 3.83
C HIS A 156 1.61 -12.61 2.58
N LEU A 157 2.91 -12.50 2.23
CA LEU A 157 3.40 -11.73 1.07
C LEU A 157 2.70 -12.05 -0.25
N GLU A 158 2.28 -13.29 -0.47
CA GLU A 158 1.56 -13.75 -1.66
C GLU A 158 0.20 -14.36 -1.29
N SER A 159 -0.50 -13.75 -0.32
CA SER A 159 -1.90 -14.09 -0.03
C SER A 159 -2.79 -13.78 -1.25
N GLU A 160 -3.81 -14.61 -1.47
CA GLU A 160 -4.85 -14.35 -2.49
C GLU A 160 -5.70 -13.12 -2.14
N ASP A 161 -5.84 -12.82 -0.84
CA ASP A 161 -6.46 -11.59 -0.38
C ASP A 161 -5.46 -10.43 -0.55
N VAL A 162 -5.79 -9.55 -1.50
CA VAL A 162 -4.94 -8.42 -1.89
C VAL A 162 -4.67 -7.47 -0.71
N MET A 163 -5.60 -7.32 0.24
CA MET A 163 -5.37 -6.50 1.43
C MET A 163 -4.28 -7.09 2.31
N ILE A 164 -4.38 -8.40 2.59
CA ILE A 164 -3.39 -9.15 3.38
C ILE A 164 -2.02 -9.05 2.72
N ALA A 165 -1.95 -9.33 1.42
CA ALA A 165 -0.68 -9.32 0.69
C ALA A 165 -0.03 -7.93 0.64
N ASN A 166 -0.83 -6.87 0.47
CA ASN A 166 -0.33 -5.50 0.45
C ASN A 166 0.13 -5.02 1.82
N ASP A 167 -0.59 -5.35 2.90
CA ASP A 167 -0.18 -5.00 4.26
C ASP A 167 1.13 -5.73 4.64
N ALA A 168 1.21 -7.03 4.37
CA ALA A 168 2.42 -7.82 4.58
C ALA A 168 3.62 -7.25 3.80
N TYR A 169 3.41 -6.86 2.54
CA TYR A 169 4.45 -6.19 1.75
C TYR A 169 4.85 -4.84 2.36
N GLY A 170 3.88 -4.04 2.82
CA GLY A 170 4.12 -2.75 3.48
C GLY A 170 4.99 -2.87 4.72
N GLU A 171 4.77 -3.92 5.53
CA GLU A 171 5.59 -4.22 6.72
C GLU A 171 7.05 -4.50 6.35
N PHE A 172 7.32 -5.18 5.24
CA PHE A 172 8.69 -5.36 4.73
C PHE A 172 9.26 -4.06 4.15
N ALA A 173 8.46 -3.27 3.45
CA ALA A 173 8.90 -2.01 2.84
C ALA A 173 9.31 -0.95 3.89
N LEU A 174 8.68 -0.97 5.07
CA LEU A 174 9.03 -0.10 6.20
C LEU A 174 10.20 -0.62 7.03
N ALA A 175 10.50 -1.92 6.94
CA ALA A 175 11.57 -2.52 7.73
C ALA A 175 12.95 -2.11 7.20
N SER A 176 13.86 -1.77 8.12
CA SER A 176 15.25 -1.54 7.75
C SER A 176 15.91 -2.83 7.26
N PHE A 177 16.90 -2.70 6.36
CA PHE A 177 17.65 -3.85 5.85
C PHE A 177 18.30 -4.67 6.98
N SER A 178 18.77 -4.03 8.06
CA SER A 178 19.39 -4.74 9.18
C SER A 178 18.40 -5.67 9.90
N GLU A 179 17.12 -5.29 10.00
CA GLU A 179 16.05 -6.14 10.54
C GLU A 179 15.72 -7.29 9.59
N ILE A 180 15.63 -7.03 8.29
CA ILE A 180 15.36 -8.08 7.29
C ILE A 180 16.52 -9.08 7.27
N ARG A 181 17.77 -8.62 7.33
CA ARG A 181 18.97 -9.47 7.34
C ARG A 181 18.99 -10.45 8.52
N LYS A 182 18.45 -10.07 9.69
CA LYS A 182 18.32 -10.97 10.85
C LYS A 182 17.44 -12.19 10.55
N MET A 183 16.54 -12.09 9.57
CA MET A 183 15.65 -13.18 9.19
C MET A 183 16.28 -14.21 8.25
N ARG A 184 17.52 -14.00 7.78
CA ARG A 184 18.19 -14.83 6.76
C ARG A 184 17.95 -16.33 6.92
N GLN A 185 18.08 -16.86 8.14
CA GLN A 185 17.95 -18.30 8.42
C GLN A 185 16.51 -18.82 8.37
N SER A 186 15.51 -17.93 8.50
CA SER A 186 14.09 -18.27 8.45
C SER A 186 13.44 -18.06 7.09
N LEU A 187 14.17 -17.51 6.11
CA LEU A 187 13.63 -17.23 4.78
C LEU A 187 13.42 -18.52 3.97
N PRO A 188 12.22 -18.76 3.41
CA PRO A 188 11.92 -19.95 2.62
C PRO A 188 12.51 -19.83 1.21
N ARG A 189 13.82 -20.05 1.07
CA ARG A 189 14.57 -19.93 -0.20
C ARG A 189 13.82 -20.48 -1.42
N LYS A 190 13.29 -21.71 -1.33
CA LYS A 190 12.57 -22.34 -2.45
C LYS A 190 11.35 -21.53 -2.89
N LYS A 191 10.58 -21.00 -1.95
CA LYS A 191 9.38 -20.20 -2.21
C LYS A 191 9.75 -18.84 -2.80
N ILE A 192 10.76 -18.19 -2.23
CA ILE A 192 11.25 -16.90 -2.72
C ILE A 192 11.83 -17.04 -4.14
N ARG A 193 12.62 -18.09 -4.39
CA ARG A 193 13.13 -18.39 -5.74
C ARG A 193 12.00 -18.54 -6.76
N GLN A 194 10.91 -19.22 -6.38
CA GLN A 194 9.71 -19.34 -7.23
C GLN A 194 9.11 -17.97 -7.56
N TRP A 195 8.90 -17.12 -6.55
CA TRP A 195 8.36 -15.76 -6.74
C TRP A 195 9.23 -14.88 -7.66
N VAL A 196 10.56 -15.01 -7.59
CA VAL A 196 11.47 -14.25 -8.49
C VAL A 196 11.35 -14.71 -9.95
N THR A 197 10.97 -15.97 -10.21
CA THR A 197 10.88 -16.54 -11.57
C THR A 197 9.49 -16.60 -12.15
N ASP A 198 8.46 -16.45 -11.32
CA ASP A 198 7.07 -16.59 -11.75
C ASP A 198 6.62 -15.31 -12.47
N GLU A 199 6.23 -15.44 -13.74
CA GLU A 199 5.77 -14.33 -14.57
C GLU A 199 4.45 -13.71 -14.08
N THR A 200 3.72 -14.42 -13.21
CA THR A 200 2.49 -13.91 -12.58
C THR A 200 2.75 -13.11 -11.30
N THR A 201 3.98 -13.12 -10.78
CA THR A 201 4.35 -12.32 -9.61
C THR A 201 4.23 -10.83 -9.93
N ALA A 202 3.59 -10.08 -9.03
CA ALA A 202 3.44 -8.65 -9.21
C ALA A 202 4.81 -7.96 -9.32
N VAL A 203 5.05 -7.27 -10.44
CA VAL A 203 6.36 -6.70 -10.79
C VAL A 203 6.92 -5.74 -9.74
N ASN A 204 6.04 -5.03 -9.02
CA ASN A 204 6.44 -4.13 -7.94
C ASN A 204 6.95 -4.85 -6.68
N ARG A 205 6.82 -6.19 -6.60
CA ARG A 205 7.33 -7.01 -5.48
C ARG A 205 8.67 -7.67 -5.77
N LEU A 206 9.07 -7.73 -7.05
CA LEU A 206 10.29 -8.42 -7.48
C LEU A 206 11.56 -7.86 -6.83
N GLY A 207 11.59 -6.55 -6.53
CA GLY A 207 12.73 -5.94 -5.83
C GLY A 207 12.93 -6.53 -4.43
N LEU A 208 11.86 -6.59 -3.63
CA LEU A 208 11.90 -7.24 -2.31
C LEU A 208 12.31 -8.71 -2.45
N TYR A 209 11.72 -9.45 -3.39
CA TYR A 209 12.00 -10.88 -3.53
C TYR A 209 13.41 -11.18 -4.01
N GLY A 210 13.96 -10.36 -4.91
CA GLY A 210 15.36 -10.40 -5.32
C GLY A 210 16.29 -10.21 -4.12
N MET A 211 16.04 -9.18 -3.29
CA MET A 211 16.82 -8.92 -2.08
C MET A 211 16.72 -10.08 -1.08
N LEU A 212 15.52 -10.60 -0.80
CA LEU A 212 15.32 -11.74 0.09
C LEU A 212 16.03 -13.00 -0.43
N LEU A 213 16.02 -13.23 -1.74
CA LEU A 213 16.76 -14.32 -2.36
C LEU A 213 18.27 -14.12 -2.22
N GLY A 214 18.76 -12.89 -2.32
CA GLY A 214 20.17 -12.58 -2.07
C GLY A 214 20.62 -12.89 -0.64
N LEU A 215 19.71 -12.77 0.34
CA LEU A 215 20.00 -13.12 1.72
C LEU A 215 20.05 -14.63 1.96
N CYS A 216 19.12 -15.40 1.38
CA CYS A 216 18.96 -16.83 1.69
C CYS A 216 19.39 -17.80 0.57
N GLY A 217 19.78 -17.27 -0.58
CA GLY A 217 20.14 -18.03 -1.76
C GLY A 217 21.57 -18.57 -1.75
N GLU A 218 21.89 -19.26 -2.83
CA GLU A 218 23.20 -19.83 -3.11
C GLU A 218 23.60 -19.53 -4.57
N GLU A 219 24.72 -20.09 -5.01
CA GLU A 219 25.27 -19.85 -6.35
C GLU A 219 24.28 -20.12 -7.49
N ASP A 220 23.41 -21.12 -7.36
CA ASP A 220 22.37 -21.43 -8.33
C ASP A 220 21.29 -20.35 -8.43
N ASP A 221 21.05 -19.60 -7.35
CA ASP A 221 20.16 -18.44 -7.31
C ASP A 221 20.86 -17.21 -7.90
N ALA A 222 22.16 -17.04 -7.63
CA ALA A 222 22.96 -16.00 -8.27
C ALA A 222 22.97 -16.17 -9.80
N ARG A 223 23.14 -17.40 -10.31
CA ARG A 223 23.07 -17.67 -11.76
C ARG A 223 21.68 -17.40 -12.36
N LEU A 224 20.62 -17.62 -11.59
CA LEU A 224 19.25 -17.31 -12.01
C LEU A 224 19.04 -15.79 -12.08
N MET A 225 19.44 -15.06 -11.04
CA MET A 225 19.33 -13.60 -11.00
C MET A 225 20.20 -12.95 -12.09
N ALA A 226 21.40 -13.46 -12.35
CA ALA A 226 22.26 -13.05 -13.46
C ALA A 226 21.54 -13.15 -14.82
N LYS A 227 20.88 -14.29 -15.10
CA LYS A 227 20.09 -14.45 -16.33
C LYS A 227 18.95 -13.44 -16.42
N HIS A 228 18.29 -13.16 -15.30
CA HIS A 228 17.24 -12.14 -15.24
C HIS A 228 17.81 -10.75 -15.54
N ILE A 229 18.92 -10.37 -14.93
CA ILE A 229 19.60 -9.07 -15.12
C ILE A 229 20.03 -8.89 -16.58
N GLN A 230 20.59 -9.92 -17.20
CA GLN A 230 21.13 -9.89 -18.57
C GLN A 230 20.07 -9.95 -19.67
N LYS A 231 18.79 -10.14 -19.33
CA LYS A 231 17.69 -10.16 -20.32
C LYS A 231 17.79 -8.92 -21.22
N PRO A 232 17.71 -9.06 -22.56
CA PRO A 232 17.67 -7.92 -23.46
C PRO A 232 16.46 -7.02 -23.14
N THR A 233 16.69 -5.71 -23.15
CA THR A 233 15.69 -4.69 -22.82
C THR A 233 15.65 -3.65 -23.93
N THR A 234 14.50 -3.03 -24.17
CA THR A 234 14.45 -1.83 -25.02
C THR A 234 14.86 -0.59 -24.22
N PRO A 235 15.35 0.49 -24.86
CA PRO A 235 15.79 1.70 -24.14
C PRO A 235 14.72 2.35 -23.25
N ASP A 236 13.45 2.14 -23.57
CA ASP A 236 12.26 2.67 -22.91
C ASP A 236 11.55 1.67 -21.97
N GLU A 237 12.05 0.43 -21.90
CA GLU A 237 11.46 -0.60 -21.03
C GLU A 237 11.71 -0.30 -19.55
N ILE A 238 10.65 -0.28 -18.74
CA ILE A 238 10.79 -0.09 -17.29
C ILE A 238 10.70 -1.46 -16.60
N ARG A 239 11.80 -1.89 -15.98
CA ARG A 239 11.85 -3.13 -15.19
C ARG A 239 11.73 -2.83 -13.69
N LEU A 240 10.50 -2.72 -13.22
CA LEU A 240 10.23 -2.50 -11.79
C LEU A 240 10.84 -3.63 -10.95
N GLY A 241 11.52 -3.25 -9.87
CA GLY A 241 12.16 -4.19 -8.94
C GLY A 241 13.49 -4.78 -9.40
N ILE A 242 14.04 -4.36 -10.56
CA ILE A 242 15.32 -4.90 -11.02
C ILE A 242 16.49 -4.52 -10.12
N ASP A 243 16.43 -3.36 -9.47
CA ASP A 243 17.37 -2.90 -8.45
C ASP A 243 17.52 -3.92 -7.32
N GLY A 244 16.40 -4.43 -6.80
CA GLY A 244 16.42 -5.44 -5.74
C GLY A 244 16.95 -6.81 -6.20
N ILE A 245 16.75 -7.18 -7.47
CA ILE A 245 17.36 -8.38 -8.06
C ILE A 245 18.88 -8.19 -8.21
N MET A 246 19.35 -7.03 -8.67
CA MET A 246 20.78 -6.72 -8.76
C MET A 246 21.43 -6.70 -7.37
N ALA A 247 20.78 -6.05 -6.40
CA ALA A 247 21.23 -6.05 -5.01
C ALA A 247 21.31 -7.47 -4.44
N GLY A 248 20.27 -8.29 -4.68
CA GLY A 248 20.25 -9.69 -4.27
C GLY A 248 21.38 -10.52 -4.90
N TYR A 249 21.67 -10.30 -6.17
CA TYR A 249 22.80 -10.92 -6.86
C TYR A 249 24.15 -10.52 -6.24
N LEU A 250 24.35 -9.22 -5.97
CA LEU A 250 25.58 -8.71 -5.34
C LEU A 250 25.72 -9.18 -3.89
N LEU A 251 24.63 -9.36 -3.14
CA LEU A 251 24.68 -9.97 -1.80
C LEU A 251 25.22 -11.42 -1.82
N LEU A 252 25.01 -12.17 -2.91
CA LEU A 252 25.52 -13.52 -3.07
C LEU A 252 26.95 -13.57 -3.62
N LYS A 253 27.28 -12.69 -4.57
CA LYS A 253 28.56 -12.72 -5.29
C LYS A 253 29.63 -11.78 -4.73
N GLY A 254 29.24 -10.76 -3.96
CA GLY A 254 30.13 -9.67 -3.57
C GLY A 254 30.74 -8.97 -4.78
N GLU A 255 32.01 -8.55 -4.63
CA GLU A 255 32.75 -7.84 -5.68
C GLU A 255 32.88 -8.63 -7.00
N GLU A 256 32.92 -9.98 -6.93
CA GLU A 256 32.99 -10.83 -8.13
C GLU A 256 31.77 -10.68 -9.05
N GLY A 257 30.65 -10.17 -8.54
CA GLY A 257 29.44 -9.90 -9.31
C GLY A 257 29.48 -8.58 -10.10
N LEU A 258 30.33 -7.63 -9.71
CA LEU A 258 30.35 -6.29 -10.31
C LEU A 258 30.58 -6.29 -11.83
N PRO A 259 31.50 -7.10 -12.39
CA PRO A 259 31.71 -7.13 -13.85
C PRO A 259 30.46 -7.49 -14.64
N LEU A 260 29.55 -8.32 -14.09
CA LEU A 260 28.30 -8.67 -14.75
C LEU A 260 27.35 -7.46 -14.81
N ILE A 261 27.25 -6.70 -13.72
CA ILE A 261 26.41 -5.51 -13.65
C ILE A 261 26.95 -4.44 -14.61
N GLU A 262 28.26 -4.20 -14.59
CA GLU A 262 28.90 -3.27 -15.53
C GLU A 262 28.67 -3.66 -16.99
N GLU A 263 28.86 -4.94 -17.33
CA GLU A 263 28.62 -5.44 -18.69
C GLU A 263 27.15 -5.26 -19.10
N ALA A 264 26.22 -5.67 -18.22
CA ALA A 264 24.79 -5.65 -18.51
C ALA A 264 24.23 -4.23 -18.66
N MET A 265 24.81 -3.24 -17.98
CA MET A 265 24.26 -1.87 -17.87
C MET A 265 25.04 -0.83 -18.67
N LEU A 266 26.36 -0.95 -18.74
CA LEU A 266 27.25 0.07 -19.32
C LEU A 266 27.77 -0.30 -20.71
N LYS A 267 27.78 -1.60 -21.08
CA LYS A 267 28.30 -2.05 -22.38
C LYS A 267 27.23 -2.47 -23.39
N LYS A 268 25.94 -2.43 -23.04
CA LYS A 268 24.80 -2.62 -23.96
C LYS A 268 24.62 -1.42 -24.91
N GLY A 269 25.54 -1.27 -25.87
CA GLY A 269 25.37 -0.38 -27.04
C GLY A 269 25.27 1.12 -26.73
N SER A 270 24.99 1.91 -27.77
CA SER A 270 25.04 3.38 -27.75
C SER A 270 23.91 4.08 -26.99
N GLN A 271 22.90 3.32 -26.49
CA GLN A 271 21.75 3.86 -25.75
C GLN A 271 21.44 2.95 -24.54
N PRO A 272 22.06 3.20 -23.38
CA PRO A 272 21.75 2.45 -22.17
C PRO A 272 20.34 2.76 -21.68
N ASN A 273 19.68 1.76 -21.08
CA ASN A 273 18.42 1.97 -20.38
C ASN A 273 18.70 2.70 -19.06
N TYR A 274 18.37 4.00 -19.01
CA TYR A 274 18.68 4.86 -17.86
C TYR A 274 18.07 4.37 -16.55
N SER A 275 16.89 3.73 -16.59
CA SER A 275 16.24 3.21 -15.39
C SER A 275 17.04 2.06 -14.79
N GLU A 276 17.63 1.19 -15.62
CA GLU A 276 18.45 0.08 -15.18
C GLU A 276 19.84 0.53 -14.71
N VAL A 277 20.43 1.54 -15.36
CA VAL A 277 21.71 2.13 -14.90
C VAL A 277 21.54 2.74 -13.51
N PHE A 278 20.46 3.50 -13.29
CA PHE A 278 20.16 4.05 -11.97
C PHE A 278 19.93 2.94 -10.93
N ALA A 279 19.17 1.91 -11.28
CA ALA A 279 18.96 0.73 -10.42
C ALA A 279 20.28 0.03 -10.05
N ALA A 280 21.20 -0.10 -11.00
CA ALA A 280 22.52 -0.69 -10.76
C ALA A 280 23.36 0.14 -9.78
N MET A 281 23.36 1.47 -9.92
CA MET A 281 24.04 2.36 -8.96
C MET A 281 23.45 2.19 -7.55
N LYS A 282 22.12 2.14 -7.43
CA LYS A 282 21.45 1.90 -6.14
C LYS A 282 21.81 0.54 -5.54
N ALA A 283 21.93 -0.50 -6.36
CA ALA A 283 22.31 -1.83 -5.90
C ALA A 283 23.76 -1.88 -5.39
N ILE A 284 24.69 -1.22 -6.09
CA ILE A 284 26.11 -1.14 -5.70
C ILE A 284 26.27 -0.33 -4.40
N GLU A 285 25.54 0.77 -4.23
CA GLU A 285 25.54 1.54 -2.98
C GLU A 285 25.03 0.73 -1.77
N PHE A 286 24.19 -0.28 -2.02
CA PHE A 286 23.52 -1.08 -1.01
C PHE A 286 24.31 -2.32 -0.58
N SER A 287 24.99 -2.99 -1.52
CA SER A 287 25.70 -4.27 -1.32
C SER A 287 27.05 -4.11 -0.63
#